data_AF-A0A8T4TY72-F1
#
_entry.id   AF-A0A8T4TY72-F1
#
_cell.length_a   1.000
_cell.length_b   1.000
_cell.length_c   1.000
_cell.angle_alpha   90.00
_cell.angle_beta   90.00
_cell.angle_gamma   90.00
#
_symmetry.space_group_name_H-M   'P 1'
#
loop_
_entity.id
_entity.type
_entity.pdbx_description
1 polymer ?
#
loop_
_entity_poly.entity_id
_entity_poly.type
_entity_poly.pdbx_seq_one_letter_code
_entity_poly.pdbx_strand_id
1 'polypeptide(L)'
;MRKLYLNPSSIVVPGEYELGDLNTLKLYHRIFDSGYSDIVPPSIVVGVDRVKRHDRFKEELESKLRFIEKGRWLDELKRHKINQIMIQDGRLMEKFEEVARDAHFYLIDGNHRSVAATLTNQKVPALQLERDEDLVRVKEMVERGELFEFNQDGNTVDGLIHDFEEHCLNLSNIDYVTTVEERVRRLVKEGLLPRYITNKYKGN
;
A
#
# COMPACT_ATOMS: atom_id res chain seq x y z
N MET A 1 0.78 13.21 -14.02
CA MET A 1 0.52 13.35 -12.58
C MET A 1 -0.72 14.17 -12.37
N ARG A 2 -1.65 13.62 -11.61
CA ARG A 2 -2.92 14.26 -11.25
C ARG A 2 -3.03 14.39 -9.73
N LYS A 3 -3.33 15.59 -9.23
CA LYS A 3 -3.61 15.81 -7.80
C LYS A 3 -5.02 15.34 -7.47
N LEU A 4 -5.15 14.59 -6.38
CA LEU A 4 -6.40 13.96 -5.92
C LEU A 4 -6.60 14.17 -4.41
N TYR A 5 -7.86 14.07 -3.99
CA TYR A 5 -8.27 14.01 -2.59
C TYR A 5 -9.08 12.74 -2.39
N LEU A 6 -8.43 11.69 -1.91
CA LEU A 6 -8.94 10.33 -1.95
C LEU A 6 -9.66 9.95 -0.66
N ASN A 7 -10.69 9.11 -0.80
CA ASN A 7 -11.26 8.41 0.35
C ASN A 7 -10.25 7.40 0.88
N PRO A 8 -10.04 7.28 2.21
CA PRO A 8 -9.18 6.23 2.76
C PRO A 8 -9.57 4.81 2.35
N SER A 9 -10.86 4.54 2.17
CA SER A 9 -11.37 3.25 1.68
C SER A 9 -11.03 2.97 0.21
N SER A 10 -10.63 3.99 -0.55
CA SER A 10 -10.28 3.83 -1.97
C SER A 10 -8.80 3.50 -2.23
N ILE A 11 -7.99 3.39 -1.17
CA ILE A 11 -6.53 3.23 -1.25
C ILE A 11 -6.12 1.92 -0.57
N VAL A 12 -5.53 1.00 -1.31
CA VAL A 12 -4.97 -0.27 -0.83
C VAL A 12 -3.54 -0.07 -0.32
N VAL A 13 -3.21 -0.79 0.74
CA VAL A 13 -1.93 -0.72 1.44
C VAL A 13 -1.50 -2.11 1.95
N PRO A 14 -0.19 -2.44 1.94
CA PRO A 14 0.34 -3.73 2.44
C PRO A 14 0.44 -3.72 3.96
N GLY A 15 -0.33 -4.57 4.65
CA GLY A 15 -0.65 -4.40 6.08
C GLY A 15 0.42 -4.66 7.12
N GLU A 16 1.63 -5.07 6.73
CA GLU A 16 2.73 -5.33 7.68
C GLU A 16 3.60 -4.10 7.98
N TYR A 17 3.35 -2.94 7.35
CA TYR A 17 3.96 -1.72 7.85
C TYR A 17 3.35 -1.40 9.22
N GLU A 18 3.99 -1.88 10.28
CA GLU A 18 4.01 -1.17 11.56
C GLU A 18 4.19 0.32 11.22
N LEU A 19 3.43 1.19 11.88
CA LEU A 19 3.52 2.63 11.70
C LEU A 19 4.91 3.08 12.17
N GLY A 20 5.95 2.82 11.36
CA GLY A 20 7.32 2.59 11.83
C GLY A 20 7.74 3.62 12.85
N ASP A 21 7.96 4.85 12.39
CA ASP A 21 8.14 5.97 13.30
C ASP A 21 6.80 6.58 13.75
N LEU A 22 6.40 6.27 14.98
CA LEU A 22 5.22 6.85 15.61
C LEU A 22 5.33 8.37 15.78
N ASN A 23 6.52 8.95 15.93
CA ASN A 23 6.68 10.39 16.06
C ASN A 23 6.33 11.13 14.77
N THR A 24 6.75 10.57 13.62
CA THR A 24 6.31 11.03 12.29
C THR A 24 4.78 11.01 12.17
N LEU A 25 4.11 9.93 12.60
CA LEU A 25 2.64 9.90 12.60
C LEU A 25 2.04 11.01 13.48
N LYS A 26 2.57 11.22 14.69
CA LYS A 26 2.08 12.26 15.61
C LYS A 26 2.23 13.66 15.01
N LEU A 27 3.33 13.92 14.31
CA LEU A 27 3.55 15.19 13.62
C LEU A 27 2.50 15.41 12.54
N TYR A 28 2.35 14.46 11.60
CA TYR A 28 1.33 14.57 10.56
C TYR A 28 -0.06 14.68 11.15
N HIS A 29 -0.41 13.86 12.14
CA HIS A 29 -1.69 13.93 12.83
C HIS A 29 -1.95 15.36 13.31
N ARG A 30 -1.02 16.01 14.02
CA ARG A 30 -1.20 17.41 14.48
C ARG A 30 -1.41 18.40 13.34
N ILE A 31 -0.67 18.24 12.24
CA ILE A 31 -0.79 19.13 11.07
C ILE A 31 -2.19 19.00 10.45
N PHE A 32 -2.63 17.78 10.18
CA PHE A 32 -3.98 17.50 9.70
C PHE A 32 -5.03 18.01 10.70
N ASP A 33 -4.84 17.74 11.98
CA ASP A 33 -5.76 18.11 13.06
C ASP A 33 -6.01 19.62 13.16
N SER A 34 -4.98 20.39 12.82
CA SER A 34 -4.98 21.85 12.85
C SER A 34 -5.52 22.47 11.55
N GLY A 35 -5.95 21.65 10.58
CA GLY A 35 -6.46 22.11 9.29
C GLY A 35 -5.38 22.55 8.29
N TYR A 36 -4.11 22.24 8.55
CA TYR A 36 -2.99 22.58 7.67
C TYR A 36 -2.61 21.41 6.75
N SER A 37 -3.59 20.63 6.27
CA SER A 37 -3.29 19.48 5.40
C SER A 37 -2.63 19.88 4.08
N ASP A 38 -2.85 21.10 3.59
CA ASP A 38 -2.28 21.59 2.33
C ASP A 38 -0.77 21.87 2.37
N ILE A 39 -0.15 21.99 3.56
CA ILE A 39 1.32 22.13 3.68
C ILE A 39 2.03 20.77 3.71
N VAL A 40 1.28 19.68 3.86
CA VAL A 40 1.83 18.33 3.87
C VAL A 40 2.02 17.89 2.43
N PRO A 41 3.21 17.35 2.07
CA PRO A 41 3.39 16.80 0.74
C PRO A 41 2.40 15.66 0.48
N PRO A 42 1.83 15.56 -0.73
CA PRO A 42 0.82 14.55 -1.04
C PRO A 42 1.40 13.13 -0.97
N SER A 43 0.55 12.15 -0.66
CA SER A 43 0.88 10.73 -0.83
C SER A 43 1.03 10.37 -2.31
N ILE A 44 1.84 9.36 -2.64
CA ILE A 44 2.02 8.90 -4.02
C ILE A 44 1.18 7.65 -4.23
N VAL A 45 0.37 7.65 -5.30
CA VAL A 45 -0.53 6.54 -5.61
C VAL A 45 -0.48 6.16 -7.09
N VAL A 46 -0.86 4.93 -7.39
CA VAL A 46 -1.05 4.42 -8.75
C VAL A 46 -2.45 3.81 -8.88
N GLY A 47 -3.09 3.94 -10.04
CA GLY A 47 -4.41 3.37 -10.29
C GLY A 47 -4.37 1.84 -10.41
N VAL A 48 -5.32 1.16 -9.76
CA VAL A 48 -5.42 -0.31 -9.78
C VAL A 48 -5.89 -0.83 -11.15
N ASP A 49 -6.63 -0.03 -11.90
CA ASP A 49 -7.07 -0.34 -13.27
C ASP A 49 -5.91 -0.51 -14.27
N ARG A 50 -4.72 -0.01 -13.92
CA ARG A 50 -3.49 -0.21 -14.70
C ARG A 50 -2.89 -1.60 -14.52
N VAL A 51 -3.44 -2.41 -13.61
CA VAL A 51 -3.15 -3.84 -13.47
C VAL A 51 -3.82 -4.61 -14.63
N LYS A 52 -3.51 -4.21 -15.86
CA LYS A 52 -3.69 -5.07 -17.02
C LYS A 52 -2.57 -6.09 -16.99
N ARG A 53 -2.61 -7.04 -16.05
CA ARG A 53 -1.83 -8.30 -16.05
C ARG A 53 -1.96 -9.09 -14.73
N HIS A 54 -3.19 -9.38 -14.34
CA HIS A 54 -3.42 -10.66 -13.63
C HIS A 54 -2.80 -11.82 -14.43
N ASP A 55 -2.80 -11.73 -15.77
CA ASP A 55 -2.17 -12.71 -16.64
C ASP A 55 -0.65 -12.79 -16.51
N ARG A 56 0.12 -11.68 -16.44
CA ARG A 56 1.58 -11.77 -16.27
C ARG A 56 1.96 -12.26 -14.88
N PHE A 57 1.24 -11.78 -13.87
CA PHE A 57 1.41 -12.25 -12.50
C PHE A 57 1.13 -13.75 -12.41
N LYS A 58 0.02 -14.21 -13.00
CA LYS A 58 -0.35 -15.61 -13.11
C LYS A 58 0.65 -16.42 -13.94
N GLU A 59 1.14 -15.89 -15.05
CA GLU A 59 2.18 -16.52 -15.88
C GLU A 59 3.49 -16.66 -15.12
N GLU A 60 3.88 -15.66 -14.33
CA GLU A 60 5.08 -15.69 -13.51
C GLU A 60 4.93 -16.70 -12.36
N LEU A 61 3.76 -16.74 -11.73
CA LEU A 61 3.39 -17.76 -10.75
C LEU A 61 3.48 -19.15 -11.37
N GLU A 62 2.81 -19.38 -12.50
CA GLU A 62 2.85 -20.63 -13.25
C GLU A 62 4.27 -21.00 -13.70
N SER A 63 5.11 -20.01 -14.02
CA SER A 63 6.52 -20.24 -14.38
C SER A 63 7.35 -20.68 -13.18
N LYS A 64 7.21 -20.01 -12.04
CA LYS A 64 7.82 -20.41 -10.75
C LYS A 64 7.36 -21.82 -10.36
N LEU A 65 6.07 -22.14 -10.54
CA LEU A 65 5.50 -23.48 -10.35
C LEU A 65 6.14 -24.53 -11.26
N ARG A 66 6.22 -24.27 -12.58
CA ARG A 66 6.84 -25.20 -13.54
C ARG A 66 8.32 -25.43 -13.27
N PHE A 67 9.05 -24.41 -12.82
CA PHE A 67 10.46 -24.52 -12.45
C PHE A 67 10.64 -25.43 -11.22
N ILE A 68 9.78 -25.26 -10.22
CA ILE A 68 9.72 -26.10 -9.02
C ILE A 68 9.37 -27.56 -9.38
N GLU A 69 8.38 -27.79 -10.25
CA GLU A 69 7.97 -29.14 -10.69
C GLU A 69 9.08 -29.90 -11.44
N LYS A 70 9.92 -29.18 -12.19
CA LYS A 70 11.03 -29.77 -12.96
C LYS A 70 12.26 -30.10 -12.12
N GLY A 71 12.37 -29.53 -10.92
CA GLY A 71 13.45 -29.83 -9.97
C GLY A 71 13.14 -31.06 -9.10
N ARG A 72 13.58 -32.25 -9.51
CA ARG A 72 13.73 -33.37 -8.57
C ARG A 72 14.78 -32.96 -7.53
N TRP A 73 14.38 -32.61 -6.30
CA TRP A 73 15.01 -32.92 -4.99
C TRP A 73 14.45 -32.04 -3.84
N LEU A 74 14.15 -32.70 -2.71
CA LEU A 74 13.80 -32.23 -1.35
C LEU A 74 12.34 -31.85 -1.01
N ASP A 75 11.59 -32.92 -0.68
CA ASP A 75 10.72 -33.18 0.49
C ASP A 75 9.42 -32.40 0.71
N GLU A 76 8.44 -33.14 1.25
CA GLU A 76 7.05 -32.76 1.55
C GLU A 76 6.89 -31.40 2.25
N LEU A 77 7.89 -30.95 3.02
CA LEU A 77 7.94 -29.62 3.62
C LEU A 77 7.92 -28.47 2.60
N LYS A 78 8.64 -28.60 1.46
CA LYS A 78 8.56 -27.62 0.39
C LYS A 78 7.23 -27.69 -0.33
N ARG A 79 6.70 -28.90 -0.57
CA ARG A 79 5.35 -29.07 -1.16
C ARG A 79 4.24 -28.51 -0.27
N HIS A 80 4.35 -28.65 1.05
CA HIS A 80 3.42 -28.04 2.00
C HIS A 80 3.56 -26.53 2.03
N LYS A 81 4.78 -26.00 1.98
CA LYS A 81 5.04 -24.55 1.88
C LYS A 81 4.56 -23.98 0.55
N ILE A 82 4.73 -24.69 -0.56
CA ILE A 82 4.21 -24.34 -1.89
C ILE A 82 2.68 -24.41 -1.91
N ASN A 83 2.06 -25.43 -1.30
CA ASN A 83 0.60 -25.49 -1.19
C ASN A 83 0.04 -24.40 -0.25
N GLN A 84 0.76 -24.06 0.83
CA GLN A 84 0.41 -22.91 1.68
C GLN A 84 0.54 -21.61 0.90
N ILE A 85 1.62 -21.42 0.14
CA ILE A 85 1.80 -20.30 -0.78
C ILE A 85 0.66 -20.28 -1.80
N MET A 86 0.33 -21.39 -2.47
CA MET A 86 -0.77 -21.46 -3.44
C MET A 86 -2.16 -21.20 -2.85
N ILE A 87 -2.42 -21.66 -1.61
CA ILE A 87 -3.68 -21.38 -0.89
C ILE A 87 -3.68 -19.92 -0.43
N GLN A 88 -2.55 -19.38 0.02
CA GLN A 88 -2.39 -17.97 0.36
C GLN A 88 -2.51 -17.09 -0.87
N ASP A 89 -2.03 -17.51 -2.04
CA ASP A 89 -2.00 -16.77 -3.29
C ASP A 89 -3.36 -16.77 -3.99
N GLY A 90 -4.07 -17.90 -3.98
CA GLY A 90 -5.47 -17.94 -4.43
C GLY A 90 -6.35 -17.05 -3.55
N ARG A 91 -6.17 -17.14 -2.22
CA ARG A 91 -6.82 -16.23 -1.27
C ARG A 91 -6.32 -14.80 -1.39
N LEU A 92 -5.09 -14.56 -1.82
CA LEU A 92 -4.54 -13.23 -2.04
C LEU A 92 -5.18 -12.59 -3.24
N MET A 93 -5.33 -13.32 -4.35
CA MET A 93 -6.00 -12.79 -5.52
C MET A 93 -7.47 -12.55 -5.22
N GLU A 94 -8.15 -13.45 -4.51
CA GLU A 94 -9.51 -13.20 -4.02
C GLU A 94 -9.55 -11.97 -3.09
N LYS A 95 -8.55 -11.81 -2.22
CA LYS A 95 -8.47 -10.66 -1.30
C LYS A 95 -8.17 -9.35 -2.03
N PHE A 96 -7.26 -9.38 -3.00
CA PHE A 96 -6.99 -8.24 -3.87
C PHE A 96 -8.23 -7.90 -4.66
N GLU A 97 -8.92 -8.87 -5.25
CA GLU A 97 -10.17 -8.65 -5.96
C GLU A 97 -11.28 -8.14 -5.04
N GLU A 98 -11.35 -8.61 -3.79
CA GLU A 98 -12.28 -8.11 -2.77
C GLU A 98 -11.97 -6.65 -2.42
N VAL A 99 -10.73 -6.35 -2.05
CA VAL A 99 -10.31 -5.01 -1.60
C VAL A 99 -10.27 -4.03 -2.78
N ALA A 100 -9.81 -4.46 -3.95
CA ALA A 100 -9.77 -3.66 -5.19
C ALA A 100 -11.15 -3.50 -5.85
N ARG A 101 -12.17 -4.27 -5.44
CA ARG A 101 -13.54 -4.05 -5.94
C ARG A 101 -13.99 -2.62 -5.66
N ASP A 102 -13.65 -2.13 -4.47
CA ASP A 102 -14.04 -0.81 -3.99
C ASP A 102 -12.84 0.17 -3.91
N ALA A 103 -11.61 -0.35 -3.93
CA ALA A 103 -10.40 0.46 -3.97
C ALA A 103 -9.92 0.75 -5.40
N HIS A 104 -9.51 1.99 -5.65
CA HIS A 104 -9.10 2.44 -6.97
C HIS A 104 -7.60 2.70 -7.07
N PHE A 105 -6.89 2.72 -5.95
CA PHE A 105 -5.48 3.11 -5.89
C PHE A 105 -4.62 2.19 -5.02
N TYR A 106 -3.39 1.94 -5.44
CA TYR A 106 -2.31 1.42 -4.58
C TYR A 106 -1.52 2.58 -3.99
N LEU A 107 -1.24 2.52 -2.69
CA LEU A 107 -0.36 3.49 -2.02
C LEU A 107 1.11 3.09 -2.25
N ILE A 108 1.81 3.89 -3.04
CA ILE A 108 3.24 3.70 -3.30
C ILE A 108 4.08 4.36 -2.21
N ASP A 109 3.69 5.55 -1.77
CA ASP A 109 4.36 6.27 -0.68
C ASP A 109 3.38 7.15 0.11
N GLY A 110 3.70 7.39 1.39
CA GLY A 110 2.94 8.26 2.27
C GLY A 110 2.05 7.50 3.26
N ASN A 111 2.56 6.38 3.81
CA ASN A 111 1.85 5.57 4.82
C ASN A 111 1.43 6.41 6.04
N HIS A 112 2.36 7.12 6.68
CA HIS A 112 2.03 7.96 7.85
C HIS A 112 1.05 9.09 7.51
N ARG A 113 1.16 9.67 6.31
CA ARG A 113 0.31 10.78 5.85
C ARG A 113 -1.13 10.32 5.63
N SER A 114 -1.33 9.20 4.94
CA SER A 114 -2.66 8.66 4.66
C SER A 114 -3.35 8.19 5.94
N VAL A 115 -2.61 7.59 6.87
CA VAL A 115 -3.12 7.21 8.21
C VAL A 115 -3.48 8.45 9.03
N ALA A 116 -2.63 9.49 9.06
CA ALA A 116 -2.92 10.74 9.77
C ALA A 116 -4.17 11.45 9.23
N ALA A 117 -4.31 11.56 7.91
CA ALA A 117 -5.50 12.13 7.28
C ALA A 117 -6.77 11.35 7.68
N THR A 118 -6.70 10.03 7.64
CA THR A 118 -7.81 9.14 8.00
C THR A 118 -8.20 9.26 9.47
N LEU A 119 -7.22 9.30 10.38
CA LEU A 119 -7.45 9.47 11.82
C LEU A 119 -8.12 10.80 12.17
N THR A 120 -7.99 11.81 11.31
CA THR A 120 -8.61 13.12 11.45
C THR A 120 -9.87 13.28 10.59
N ASN A 121 -10.40 12.18 10.03
CA ASN A 121 -11.58 12.13 9.16
C ASN A 121 -11.47 13.04 7.91
N GLN A 122 -10.24 13.22 7.40
CA GLN A 122 -9.95 13.98 6.20
C GLN A 122 -9.70 13.07 5.00
N LYS A 123 -9.91 13.62 3.80
CA LYS A 123 -9.47 12.98 2.55
C LYS A 123 -7.95 12.95 2.51
N VAL A 124 -7.38 11.93 1.89
CA VAL A 124 -5.94 11.79 1.69
C VAL A 124 -5.51 12.62 0.48
N PRO A 125 -4.69 13.68 0.64
CA PRO A 125 -4.10 14.39 -0.49
C PRO A 125 -3.12 13.45 -1.19
N ALA A 126 -3.26 13.29 -2.51
CA ALA A 126 -2.46 12.35 -3.27
C ALA A 126 -2.04 12.90 -4.64
N LEU A 127 -0.91 12.40 -5.15
CA LEU A 127 -0.48 12.51 -6.54
C LEU A 127 -0.57 11.14 -7.19
N GLN A 128 -1.45 11.05 -8.19
CA GLN A 128 -1.57 9.86 -9.01
C GLN A 128 -0.47 9.88 -10.08
N LEU A 129 0.31 8.80 -10.12
CA LEU A 129 1.22 8.50 -11.21
C LEU A 129 0.45 7.79 -12.32
N GLU A 130 0.54 8.33 -13.52
CA GLU A 130 -0.17 7.82 -14.70
C GLU A 130 0.78 7.35 -15.79
N ARG A 131 2.05 7.79 -15.80
CA ARG A 131 3.05 7.41 -16.81
C ARG A 131 4.45 7.44 -16.21
N ASP A 132 5.41 6.82 -16.86
CA ASP A 132 6.79 6.73 -16.37
C ASP A 132 7.46 8.11 -16.22
N GLU A 133 7.08 9.09 -17.05
CA GLU A 133 7.58 10.47 -16.91
C GLU A 133 7.15 11.13 -15.61
N ASP A 134 6.08 10.64 -14.97
CA ASP A 134 5.66 11.12 -13.66
C ASP A 134 6.68 10.76 -12.57
N LEU A 135 7.41 9.64 -12.72
CA LEU A 135 8.47 9.25 -11.79
C LEU A 135 9.65 10.20 -11.83
N VAL A 136 10.01 10.66 -13.02
CA VAL A 136 11.05 11.69 -13.19
C VAL A 136 10.65 12.96 -12.43
N ARG A 137 9.39 13.38 -12.60
CA ARG A 137 8.87 14.56 -11.88
C ARG A 137 8.84 14.38 -10.38
N VAL A 138 8.48 13.19 -9.87
CA VAL A 138 8.55 12.89 -8.42
C VAL A 138 9.98 13.04 -7.91
N LYS A 139 10.97 12.51 -8.63
CA LYS A 139 12.39 12.65 -8.27
C LYS A 139 12.82 14.13 -8.25
N GLU A 140 12.45 14.91 -9.26
CA GLU A 140 12.71 16.35 -9.28
C GLU A 140 12.01 17.10 -8.12
N MET A 141 10.81 16.69 -7.72
CA MET A 141 10.10 17.26 -6.57
C MET A 141 10.85 16.98 -5.26
N VAL A 142 11.46 15.80 -5.12
CA VAL A 142 12.34 15.47 -3.99
C VAL A 142 13.57 16.37 -3.99
N GLU A 143 14.24 16.54 -5.14
CA GLU A 143 15.40 17.42 -5.28
C GLU A 143 15.11 18.89 -4.92
N ARG A 144 13.89 19.37 -5.23
CA ARG A 144 13.44 20.72 -4.87
C ARG A 144 12.93 20.84 -3.42
N GLY A 145 12.83 19.75 -2.67
CA GLY A 145 12.29 19.72 -1.31
C GLY A 145 10.76 19.87 -1.24
N GLU A 146 10.05 19.67 -2.36
CA GLU A 146 8.59 19.63 -2.41
C GLU A 146 8.03 18.27 -1.92
N LEU A 147 8.85 17.22 -2.01
CA LEU A 147 8.66 15.91 -1.38
C LEU A 147 9.86 15.61 -0.49
N PHE A 148 9.66 14.87 0.60
CA PHE A 148 10.74 14.55 1.53
C PHE A 148 11.74 13.55 0.94
N GLU A 149 11.24 12.39 0.54
CA GLU A 149 12.05 11.29 0.03
C GLU A 149 11.16 10.35 -0.79
N PHE A 150 11.72 9.71 -1.81
CA PHE A 150 11.02 8.71 -2.63
C PHE A 150 11.98 7.56 -2.94
N ASN A 151 12.06 6.60 -2.01
CA ASN A 151 13.04 5.49 -2.02
C ASN A 151 12.64 4.31 -2.90
N GLN A 152 11.83 4.56 -3.93
CA GLN A 152 11.43 3.50 -4.84
C GLN A 152 12.43 3.40 -6.00
N ASP A 153 13.03 2.22 -6.16
CA ASP A 153 14.03 1.94 -7.20
C ASP A 153 13.41 1.75 -8.60
N GLY A 154 12.08 1.62 -8.67
CA GLY A 154 11.33 1.48 -9.90
C GLY A 154 11.55 2.64 -10.87
N ASN A 155 11.90 2.30 -12.12
CA ASN A 155 12.03 3.27 -13.22
C ASN A 155 10.77 3.36 -14.10
N THR A 156 9.75 2.54 -13.82
CA THR A 156 8.47 2.53 -14.54
C THR A 156 7.33 2.41 -13.54
N VAL A 157 6.17 2.96 -13.89
CA VAL A 157 4.94 2.86 -13.06
C VAL A 157 4.54 1.40 -12.90
N ASP A 158 4.65 0.61 -13.96
CA ASP A 158 4.37 -0.83 -13.92
C ASP A 158 5.33 -1.57 -12.99
N GLY A 159 6.60 -1.14 -12.94
CA GLY A 159 7.58 -1.64 -11.98
C GLY A 159 7.15 -1.40 -10.53
N LEU A 160 6.70 -0.19 -10.20
CA LEU A 160 6.21 0.12 -8.85
C LEU A 160 4.98 -0.69 -8.45
N ILE A 161 4.06 -0.92 -9.39
CA ILE A 161 2.91 -1.80 -9.17
C ILE A 161 3.39 -3.21 -8.85
N HIS A 162 4.32 -3.72 -9.66
CA HIS A 162 4.89 -5.05 -9.46
C HIS A 162 5.59 -5.18 -8.10
N ASP A 163 6.40 -4.20 -7.71
CA ASP A 163 7.09 -4.19 -6.42
C ASP A 163 6.08 -4.18 -5.25
N PHE A 164 4.99 -3.43 -5.38
CA PHE A 164 3.91 -3.41 -4.39
C PHE A 164 3.21 -4.78 -4.28
N GLU A 165 2.88 -5.39 -5.41
CA GLU A 165 2.22 -6.71 -5.46
C GLU A 165 3.12 -7.81 -4.93
N GLU A 166 4.39 -7.82 -5.32
CA GLU A 166 5.41 -8.75 -4.80
C GLU A 166 5.58 -8.57 -3.29
N HIS A 167 5.58 -7.33 -2.80
CA HIS A 167 5.62 -7.09 -1.36
C HIS A 167 4.38 -7.66 -0.66
N CYS A 168 3.17 -7.47 -1.21
CA CYS A 168 1.93 -8.05 -0.68
C CYS A 168 1.95 -9.59 -0.66
N LEU A 169 2.55 -10.21 -1.68
CA LEU A 169 2.73 -11.67 -1.75
C LEU A 169 3.67 -12.20 -0.68
N ASN A 170 4.72 -11.45 -0.38
CA ASN A 170 5.73 -11.86 0.59
C ASN A 170 5.26 -11.67 2.04
N LEU A 171 4.06 -11.14 2.28
CA LEU A 171 3.48 -10.99 3.61
C LEU A 171 3.19 -12.37 4.23
N SER A 172 3.44 -12.48 5.52
CA SER A 172 3.22 -13.71 6.28
C SER A 172 1.73 -14.07 6.42
N ASN A 173 0.85 -13.07 6.29
CA ASN A 173 -0.60 -13.22 6.35
C ASN A 173 -1.30 -12.28 5.38
N ILE A 174 -2.16 -12.86 4.57
CA ILE A 174 -2.85 -12.18 3.49
C ILE A 174 -3.93 -11.20 3.94
N ASP A 175 -4.46 -11.39 5.14
CA ASP A 175 -5.41 -10.49 5.77
C ASP A 175 -4.80 -9.11 6.09
N TYR A 176 -3.49 -8.94 5.85
CA TYR A 176 -2.81 -7.66 5.93
C TYR A 176 -3.05 -6.77 4.69
N VAL A 177 -3.36 -7.32 3.52
CA VAL A 177 -3.76 -6.48 2.37
C VAL A 177 -5.12 -5.87 2.66
N THR A 178 -5.14 -4.55 2.85
CA THR A 178 -6.29 -3.80 3.37
C THR A 178 -6.34 -2.42 2.74
N THR A 179 -7.47 -1.73 2.89
CA THR A 179 -7.54 -0.29 2.64
C THR A 179 -6.89 0.51 3.78
N VAL A 180 -6.55 1.78 3.53
CA VAL A 180 -6.06 2.69 4.59
C VAL A 180 -7.10 2.80 5.72
N GLU A 181 -8.39 2.83 5.38
CA GLU A 181 -9.48 2.91 6.36
C GLU A 181 -9.51 1.68 7.28
N GLU A 182 -9.50 0.48 6.70
CA GLU A 182 -9.51 -0.79 7.45
C GLU A 182 -8.27 -0.92 8.34
N ARG A 183 -7.11 -0.52 7.82
CA ARG A 183 -5.88 -0.45 8.61
C ARG A 183 -6.05 0.44 9.83
N VAL A 184 -6.56 1.66 9.66
CA VAL A 184 -6.79 2.58 10.78
C VAL A 184 -7.78 2.01 11.78
N ARG A 185 -8.89 1.42 11.33
CA ARG A 185 -9.84 0.74 12.22
C ARG A 185 -9.18 -0.36 13.03
N ARG A 186 -8.32 -1.18 12.40
CA ARG A 186 -7.56 -2.24 13.07
C ARG A 186 -6.62 -1.67 14.14
N LEU A 187 -5.79 -0.69 13.77
CA LEU A 187 -4.86 -0.02 14.69
C LEU A 187 -5.57 0.59 15.91
N VAL A 188 -6.75 1.18 15.71
CA VAL A 188 -7.58 1.73 16.79
C VAL A 188 -8.17 0.63 17.65
N LYS A 189 -8.70 -0.44 17.04
CA LYS A 189 -9.31 -1.59 17.74
C LYS A 189 -8.30 -2.33 18.60
N GLU A 190 -7.09 -2.51 18.09
CA GLU A 190 -5.99 -3.23 18.76
C GLU A 190 -5.25 -2.37 19.78
N GLY A 191 -5.55 -1.07 19.88
CA GLY A 191 -4.93 -0.17 20.84
C GLY A 191 -3.47 0.18 20.51
N LEU A 192 -3.08 0.05 19.23
CA LEU A 192 -1.72 0.30 18.75
C LEU A 192 -1.40 1.80 18.56
N LEU A 193 -2.36 2.68 18.84
CA LEU A 193 -2.24 4.12 18.71
C LEU A 193 -2.41 4.83 20.06
N PRO A 194 -1.71 5.96 20.28
CA PRO A 194 -1.90 6.79 21.46
C PRO A 194 -3.37 7.18 21.67
N ARG A 195 -3.86 7.14 22.92
CA ARG A 195 -5.26 7.44 23.26
C ARG A 195 -5.75 8.80 22.75
N TYR A 196 -4.91 9.83 22.79
CA TYR A 196 -5.31 11.16 22.34
C TYR A 196 -5.56 11.23 20.82
N ILE A 197 -4.93 10.35 20.03
CA ILE A 197 -5.18 10.21 18.59
C ILE A 197 -6.50 9.46 18.38
N THR A 198 -6.70 8.34 19.08
CA THR A 198 -7.86 7.46 18.86
C THR A 198 -9.17 8.03 19.39
N ASN A 199 -9.15 8.83 20.46
CA ASN A 199 -10.35 9.47 21.00
C ASN A 199 -11.01 10.41 19.98
N LYS A 200 -10.22 11.09 19.16
CA LYS A 200 -10.73 12.01 18.14
C LYS A 200 -11.32 11.26 16.94
N TYR A 201 -10.70 10.15 16.55
CA TYR A 201 -11.23 9.28 15.49
C TYR A 201 -12.61 8.70 15.83
N LYS A 202 -12.86 8.36 17.11
CA LYS A 202 -14.16 7.82 17.59
C LYS A 202 -15.23 8.88 17.87
N GLY A 203 -14.85 10.15 17.90
CA GLY A 203 -15.70 11.27 18.37
C GLY A 203 -16.56 11.93 17.29
N ASN A 204 -16.43 11.48 16.04
CA ASN A 204 -17.20 11.92 14.86
C ASN A 204 -17.84 10.71 14.18
#